data_AF-A0A933UEK4-F1
#
_entry.id   AF-A0A933UEK4-F1
#
_cell.length_a   1.000
_cell.length_b   1.000
_cell.length_c   1.000
_cell.angle_alpha   90.00
_cell.angle_beta   90.00
_cell.angle_gamma   90.00
#
_symmetry.space_group_name_H-M   'P 1'
#
loop_
_entity.id
_entity.type
_entity.pdbx_description
1 polymer ?
#
loop_
_entity_poly.entity_id
_entity_poly.type
_entity_poly.pdbx_seq_one_letter_code
_entity_poly.pdbx_strand_id
1 'polypeptide(L)'
;MKWSDLPIHPTPKALRQFAAAWLVVFLALGAHQYFARGHEKLGLALGAMAVAVGGLGLAKPALVRWIFVGWMVAAFPIGWLVSQFLLAVVFFGVLTPLAVFFRLRGRDLLQRRQSRDQASYWTPKQTPPDVRSYLRPY
;
A
#
# COMPACT_ATOMS: atom_id res chain seq x y z
N MET A 1 -0.49 -8.70 -2.83
CA MET A 1 0.75 -8.46 -3.59
C MET A 1 1.27 -9.80 -4.08
N LYS A 2 1.37 -9.99 -5.40
CA LYS A 2 1.94 -11.20 -6.01
C LYS A 2 3.34 -10.86 -6.54
N TRP A 3 4.24 -11.84 -6.57
CA TRP A 3 5.60 -11.66 -7.11
C TRP A 3 5.63 -11.25 -8.59
N SER A 4 4.54 -11.51 -9.32
CA SER A 4 4.30 -11.06 -10.69
C SER A 4 4.17 -9.54 -10.84
N ASP A 5 3.94 -8.81 -9.76
CA ASP A 5 3.71 -7.37 -9.77
C ASP A 5 5.03 -6.57 -9.74
N LEU A 6 6.17 -7.26 -9.69
CA LEU A 6 7.49 -6.62 -9.68
C LEU A 6 7.79 -5.98 -11.04
N PRO A 7 8.23 -4.70 -11.07
CA PRO A 7 8.54 -4.00 -12.32
C PRO A 7 9.89 -4.46 -12.89
N ILE A 8 9.96 -5.68 -13.42
CA ILE A 8 11.17 -6.27 -14.03
C ILE A 8 11.58 -5.50 -15.30
N HIS A 9 10.59 -4.97 -16.03
CA HIS A 9 10.77 -4.11 -17.20
C HIS A 9 10.23 -2.70 -16.93
N PRO A 10 10.97 -1.89 -16.15
CA PRO A 10 10.49 -0.57 -15.77
C PRO A 10 10.52 0.39 -16.97
N THR A 11 9.50 1.24 -17.07
CA THR A 11 9.43 2.26 -18.13
C THR A 11 10.51 3.31 -17.95
N PRO A 12 11.11 3.87 -19.02
CA PRO A 12 12.18 4.89 -18.91
C PRO A 12 11.83 6.07 -17.99
N LYS A 13 10.54 6.45 -17.95
CA LYS A 13 10.00 7.48 -17.04
C LYS A 13 10.17 7.10 -15.57
N ALA A 14 9.86 5.86 -15.18
CA ALA A 14 9.99 5.38 -13.81
C ALA A 14 11.45 5.40 -13.34
N LEU A 15 12.41 5.00 -14.21
CA LEU A 15 13.83 5.06 -13.86
C LEU A 15 14.31 6.51 -13.69
N ARG A 16 13.84 7.44 -14.52
CA ARG A 16 14.16 8.87 -14.38
C ARG A 16 13.58 9.45 -13.10
N GLN A 17 12.35 9.08 -12.73
CA GLN A 17 11.74 9.50 -11.46
C GLN A 17 12.51 8.96 -10.26
N PHE A 18 12.92 7.69 -10.30
CA PHE A 18 13.78 7.12 -9.26
C PHE A 18 15.14 7.82 -9.17
N ALA A 19 15.79 8.07 -10.31
CA ALA A 19 17.07 8.79 -10.35
C ALA A 19 16.95 10.24 -9.84
N ALA A 20 15.87 10.94 -10.19
CA ALA A 20 15.58 12.27 -9.68
C ALA A 20 15.33 12.26 -8.17
N ALA A 21 14.53 11.31 -7.67
CA ALA A 21 14.27 11.17 -6.24
C ALA A 21 15.55 10.84 -5.47
N TRP A 22 16.38 9.93 -6.00
CA TRP A 22 17.69 9.63 -5.44
C TRP A 22 18.58 10.87 -5.37
N LEU A 23 18.70 11.60 -6.49
CA LEU A 23 19.50 12.82 -6.56
C LEU A 23 19.06 13.81 -5.48
N VAL A 24 17.77 14.12 -5.41
CA VAL A 24 17.24 15.12 -4.47
C VAL A 24 17.45 14.68 -3.02
N VAL A 25 17.10 13.44 -2.68
CA VAL A 25 17.20 12.94 -1.30
C VAL A 25 18.64 12.89 -0.83
N PHE A 26 19.55 12.28 -1.60
CA PHE A 26 20.94 12.15 -1.18
C PHE A 26 21.71 13.48 -1.22
N LEU A 27 21.35 14.39 -2.13
CA LEU A 27 21.91 15.75 -2.13
C LEU A 27 21.44 16.52 -0.89
N ALA A 28 20.15 16.43 -0.52
CA ALA A 28 19.63 17.06 0.68
C ALA A 28 20.27 16.48 1.96
N LEU A 29 20.42 15.15 2.05
CA LEU A 29 21.14 14.52 3.15
C LEU A 29 22.62 14.93 3.17
N GLY A 30 23.29 14.95 2.03
CA GLY A 30 24.69 15.36 1.92
C GLY A 30 24.90 16.81 2.37
N ALA A 31 24.04 17.71 1.91
CA ALA A 31 24.03 19.11 2.34
C ALA A 31 23.74 19.24 3.84
N HIS A 32 22.75 18.51 4.37
CA HIS A 32 22.46 18.52 5.80
C HIS A 32 23.65 18.03 6.63
N GLN A 33 24.31 16.94 6.23
CA GLN A 33 25.49 16.42 6.93
C GLN A 33 26.68 17.37 6.85
N TYR A 34 26.84 18.06 5.72
CA TYR A 34 27.90 19.06 5.52
C TYR A 34 27.66 20.30 6.38
N PHE A 35 26.48 20.93 6.27
CA PHE A 35 26.19 22.22 6.91
C PHE A 35 25.75 22.10 8.38
N ALA A 36 24.93 21.10 8.73
CA ALA A 36 24.35 21.00 10.08
C ALA A 36 25.17 20.15 11.05
N ARG A 37 25.95 19.18 10.53
CA ARG A 37 26.74 18.26 11.37
C ARG A 37 28.25 18.43 11.27
N GLY A 38 28.74 19.26 10.34
CA GLY A 38 30.18 19.48 10.14
C GLY A 38 30.95 18.25 9.66
N HIS A 39 30.27 17.18 9.24
CA HIS A 39 30.91 15.96 8.75
C HIS A 39 31.23 16.11 7.26
N GLU A 40 32.20 16.98 6.95
CA GLU A 40 32.50 17.41 5.58
C GLU A 40 32.74 16.25 4.61
N LYS A 41 33.55 15.26 5.02
CA LYS A 41 33.86 14.08 4.20
C LYS A 41 32.61 13.25 3.87
N LEU A 42 31.73 13.05 4.85
CA LEU A 42 30.49 12.30 4.65
C LEU A 42 29.50 13.08 3.79
N GLY A 43 29.37 14.39 4.00
CA GLY A 43 28.52 15.26 3.19
C GLY A 43 28.95 15.28 1.72
N LEU A 44 30.25 15.45 1.46
CA LEU A 44 30.82 15.41 0.12
C LEU A 44 30.70 14.03 -0.53
N ALA A 45 30.94 12.94 0.21
CA ALA A 45 30.78 11.59 -0.31
C ALA A 45 29.33 11.29 -0.73
N LEU A 46 28.35 11.68 0.11
CA LEU A 46 26.92 11.52 -0.18
C LEU A 46 26.49 12.39 -1.37
N GLY A 47 26.95 13.65 -1.43
CA GLY A 47 26.68 14.55 -2.56
C GLY A 47 27.28 14.04 -3.87
N ALA A 48 28.53 13.59 -3.86
CA ALA A 48 29.19 13.01 -5.03
C ALA A 48 28.48 11.75 -5.51
N MET A 49 28.06 10.87 -4.59
CA MET A 49 27.27 9.68 -4.92
C MET A 49 25.89 10.06 -5.49
N ALA A 50 25.23 11.08 -4.94
CA ALA A 50 23.96 11.57 -5.44
C ALA A 50 24.08 12.03 -6.89
N VAL A 51 25.09 12.86 -7.19
CA VAL A 51 25.32 13.39 -8.54
C VAL A 51 25.78 12.30 -9.51
N ALA A 52 26.65 11.39 -9.07
CA ALA A 52 27.12 10.29 -9.91
C ALA A 52 25.95 9.36 -10.28
N VAL A 53 25.24 8.81 -9.29
CA VAL A 53 24.18 7.81 -9.55
C VAL A 53 22.92 8.48 -10.12
N GLY A 54 22.49 9.59 -9.54
CA GLY A 54 21.31 10.34 -9.98
C GLY A 54 21.52 11.00 -11.34
N GLY A 55 22.66 11.65 -11.56
CA GLY A 55 23.01 12.27 -12.83
C GLY A 55 23.16 11.25 -13.96
N LEU A 56 23.87 10.14 -13.72
CA LEU A 56 23.96 9.04 -14.69
C LEU A 56 22.59 8.40 -14.96
N GLY A 57 21.73 8.27 -13.96
CA GLY A 57 20.38 7.75 -14.12
C GLY A 57 19.45 8.66 -14.93
N LEU A 58 19.62 9.98 -14.85
CA LEU A 58 18.87 10.94 -15.66
C LEU A 58 19.35 10.93 -17.13
N ALA A 59 20.66 10.87 -17.36
CA ALA A 59 21.26 10.85 -18.69
C ALA A 59 21.06 9.49 -19.41
N LYS A 60 21.33 8.38 -18.72
CA LYS A 60 21.23 7.01 -19.25
C LYS A 60 20.45 6.13 -18.26
N PRO A 61 19.11 6.19 -18.28
CA PRO A 61 18.27 5.44 -17.34
C PRO A 61 18.51 3.93 -17.38
N ALA A 62 18.87 3.37 -18.54
CA ALA A 62 19.14 1.93 -18.70
C ALA A 62 20.22 1.39 -17.73
N LEU A 63 21.19 2.22 -17.32
CA LEU A 63 22.27 1.82 -16.42
C LEU A 63 21.77 1.63 -14.97
N VAL A 64 20.81 2.46 -14.54
CA VAL A 64 20.22 2.41 -13.20
C VAL A 64 19.12 1.35 -13.11
N ARG A 65 18.75 0.71 -14.22
CA ARG A 65 17.72 -0.34 -14.27
C ARG A 65 17.97 -1.46 -13.27
N TRP A 66 19.20 -1.99 -13.24
CA TRP A 66 19.54 -3.11 -12.36
C TRP A 66 19.46 -2.74 -10.88
N ILE A 67 19.92 -1.53 -10.54
CA ILE A 67 19.82 -0.98 -9.18
C ILE A 67 18.36 -0.80 -8.78
N PHE A 68 17.55 -0.21 -9.68
CA PHE A 68 16.12 -0.02 -9.45
C PHE A 68 15.40 -1.35 -9.22
N VAL A 69 15.62 -2.36 -10.08
CA VAL A 69 14.98 -3.66 -9.96
C VAL A 69 15.41 -4.36 -8.67
N GLY A 70 16.71 -4.38 -8.34
CA GLY A 70 17.21 -4.95 -7.10
C GLY A 70 16.61 -4.28 -5.86
N TRP A 71 16.50 -2.95 -5.88
CA TRP A 71 15.88 -2.18 -4.81
C TRP A 71 14.38 -2.48 -4.67
N MET A 72 13.66 -2.59 -5.79
CA MET A 72 12.23 -2.94 -5.78
C MET A 72 11.98 -4.36 -5.26
N VAL A 73 12.86 -5.33 -5.58
CA VAL A 73 12.80 -6.68 -5.04
C VAL A 73 13.01 -6.67 -3.51
N ALA A 74 13.96 -5.88 -3.02
CA ALA A 74 14.20 -5.73 -1.58
C ALA A 74 13.04 -5.02 -0.86
N ALA A 75 12.41 -4.04 -1.51
CA ALA A 75 11.27 -3.31 -0.96
C ALA A 75 9.96 -4.11 -0.96
N PHE A 76 9.82 -5.12 -1.84
CA PHE A 76 8.62 -5.94 -1.97
C PHE A 76 8.16 -6.63 -0.66
N PRO A 77 9.01 -7.36 0.08
CA PRO A 77 8.58 -7.99 1.34
C PRO A 77 8.16 -6.96 2.39
N ILE A 78 8.76 -5.76 2.39
CA ILE A 78 8.37 -4.66 3.27
C ILE A 78 6.95 -4.20 2.93
N GLY A 79 6.67 -3.98 1.64
CA GLY A 79 5.32 -3.61 1.18
C GLY A 79 4.27 -4.66 1.53
N TRP A 80 4.60 -5.94 1.36
CA TRP A 80 3.72 -7.04 1.74
C TRP A 80 3.43 -7.05 3.24
N LEU A 81 4.47 -6.90 4.07
CA LEU A 81 4.34 -6.86 5.53
C LEU A 81 3.49 -5.66 5.98
N VAL A 82 3.74 -4.47 5.42
CA VAL A 82 2.96 -3.26 5.71
C VAL A 82 1.49 -3.44 5.33
N SER A 83 1.21 -4.09 4.19
CA SER A 83 -0.17 -4.38 3.78
C SER A 83 -0.87 -5.33 4.75
N GLN A 84 -0.21 -6.40 5.19
CA GLN A 84 -0.76 -7.32 6.20
C GLN A 84 -0.97 -6.62 7.55
N PHE A 85 0.02 -5.82 7.96
CA PHE A 85 -0.02 -5.08 9.21
C PHE A 85 -1.16 -4.05 9.20
N LEU A 86 -1.32 -3.29 8.12
CA LEU A 86 -2.40 -2.32 7.97
C LEU A 86 -3.77 -3.01 8.03
N LEU A 87 -3.92 -4.15 7.36
CA LEU A 87 -5.15 -4.94 7.42
C LEU A 87 -5.43 -5.41 8.85
N ALA A 88 -4.43 -5.91 9.56
CA ALA A 88 -4.55 -6.31 10.95
C ALA A 88 -4.95 -5.12 11.85
N VAL A 89 -4.31 -3.97 11.69
CA VAL A 89 -4.64 -2.75 12.44
C VAL A 89 -6.08 -2.32 12.19
N VAL A 90 -6.54 -2.29 10.94
CA VAL A 90 -7.94 -1.94 10.64
C VAL A 90 -8.91 -2.97 11.22
N PHE A 91 -8.60 -4.26 11.07
CA PHE A 91 -9.47 -5.33 11.55
C PHE A 91 -9.58 -5.35 13.07
N PHE A 92 -8.45 -5.31 13.78
CA PHE A 92 -8.43 -5.39 15.25
C PHE A 92 -8.63 -4.04 15.93
N GLY A 93 -8.22 -2.94 15.30
CA GLY A 93 -8.35 -1.59 15.85
C GLY A 93 -9.69 -0.92 15.56
N VAL A 94 -10.37 -1.27 14.46
CA VAL A 94 -11.64 -0.65 14.08
C VAL A 94 -12.78 -1.67 14.04
N LEU A 95 -12.67 -2.72 13.24
CA LEU A 95 -13.79 -3.65 13.01
C LEU A 95 -14.12 -4.48 14.25
N THR A 96 -13.10 -4.97 14.95
CA THR A 96 -13.26 -5.79 16.16
C THR A 96 -13.93 -5.02 17.31
N PRO A 97 -13.47 -3.82 17.72
CA PRO A 97 -14.14 -3.06 18.77
C PRO A 97 -15.54 -2.63 18.36
N LEU A 98 -15.77 -2.33 17.07
CA LEU A 98 -17.10 -2.04 16.56
C LEU A 98 -18.05 -3.26 16.71
N ALA A 99 -17.56 -4.46 16.37
CA ALA A 99 -18.32 -5.70 16.56
C ALA A 99 -18.58 -6.00 18.05
N VAL A 100 -17.59 -5.78 18.93
CA VAL A 100 -17.74 -5.91 20.38
C VAL A 100 -18.78 -4.91 20.90
N PHE A 101 -18.74 -3.66 20.45
CA PHE A 101 -19.72 -2.64 20.82
C PHE A 101 -21.15 -3.03 20.42
N PHE A 102 -21.36 -3.53 19.20
CA PHE A 102 -22.68 -4.02 18.79
C PHE A 102 -23.13 -5.25 19.59
N ARG A 103 -22.21 -6.15 19.91
CA ARG A 103 -22.48 -7.33 20.74
C ARG A 103 -22.89 -6.94 22.16
N LEU A 104 -22.21 -5.96 22.77
CA LEU A 104 -22.57 -5.43 24.09
C LEU A 104 -23.92 -4.69 24.08
N ARG A 105 -24.26 -4.00 22.99
CA ARG A 105 -25.57 -3.37 22.77
C ARG A 105 -26.69 -4.37 22.47
N GLY A 106 -26.40 -5.66 22.35
CA GLY A 106 -27.39 -6.70 22.03
C GLY A 106 -27.99 -6.61 20.62
N ARG A 107 -27.39 -5.83 19.71
CA ARG A 107 -27.87 -5.73 18.31
C ARG A 107 -27.30 -6.88 17.49
N ASP A 108 -28.10 -7.93 17.30
CA ASP A 108 -27.80 -8.99 16.35
C ASP A 108 -28.34 -8.64 14.95
N LEU A 109 -27.61 -7.77 14.24
CA LEU A 109 -27.99 -7.34 12.88
C LEU A 109 -27.95 -8.48 11.86
N LEU A 110 -27.18 -9.54 12.13
CA LEU A 110 -26.99 -10.66 11.21
C LEU A 110 -27.89 -11.85 11.55
N GLN A 111 -28.79 -11.71 12.55
CA GLN A 111 -29.65 -12.78 13.05
C GLN A 111 -28.86 -14.10 13.27
N ARG A 112 -27.61 -14.00 13.72
CA ARG A 112 -26.73 -15.18 13.88
C ARG A 112 -27.13 -16.05 15.06
N ARG A 113 -27.88 -15.50 16.00
CA ARG A 113 -28.41 -16.26 17.14
C ARG A 113 -29.69 -16.97 16.70
N GLN A 114 -29.61 -18.29 16.48
CA GLN A 114 -30.81 -19.11 16.26
C GLN A 114 -31.73 -18.98 17.49
N SER A 115 -32.90 -18.36 17.30
CA SER A 115 -33.96 -18.42 18.29
C SER A 115 -34.36 -19.89 18.47
N ARG A 116 -34.45 -20.37 19.71
CA ARG A 116 -34.88 -21.76 20.00
C ARG A 116 -36.27 -22.10 19.42
N ASP A 117 -37.08 -21.08 19.12
CA ASP A 117 -38.40 -21.20 18.50
C ASP A 117 -38.40 -21.19 16.95
N GLN A 118 -37.25 -21.00 16.29
CA GLN A 118 -37.19 -20.95 14.83
C GLN A 118 -36.44 -22.15 14.25
N ALA A 119 -37.16 -22.99 13.52
CA ALA A 119 -36.61 -24.16 12.83
C ALA A 119 -35.67 -23.80 11.65
N SER A 120 -35.72 -22.55 11.16
CA SER A 120 -34.87 -22.11 10.06
C SER A 120 -34.61 -20.61 10.03
N TYR A 121 -33.51 -20.20 9.37
CA TYR A 121 -33.14 -18.81 9.09
C TYR A 121 -33.80 -18.24 7.83
N TRP A 122 -34.64 -19.01 7.12
CA TRP A 122 -35.34 -18.52 5.94
C TRP A 122 -36.25 -17.35 6.31
N THR A 123 -35.95 -16.18 5.75
CA THR A 123 -36.83 -15.01 5.83
C THR A 123 -37.83 -15.08 4.69
N PRO A 124 -39.13 -14.82 4.90
CA PRO A 124 -40.11 -14.82 3.84
C PRO A 124 -39.72 -13.81 2.76
N LYS A 125 -39.45 -14.30 1.55
CA LYS A 125 -39.24 -13.42 0.40
C LYS A 125 -40.56 -12.72 0.10
N GLN A 126 -40.60 -11.39 0.21
CA GLN A 126 -41.75 -10.64 -0.26
C GLN A 126 -41.84 -10.81 -1.78
N THR A 127 -42.84 -11.54 -2.24
CA THR A 127 -43.18 -11.61 -3.66
C THR A 127 -43.77 -10.27 -4.08
N PRO A 128 -43.16 -9.57 -5.05
CA PRO A 128 -43.77 -8.39 -5.64
C PRO A 128 -45.16 -8.77 -6.20
N PRO A 129 -46.16 -7.90 -6.04
CA PRO A 129 -47.52 -8.18 -6.51
C PRO A 129 -47.62 -8.34 -8.03
N ASP A 130 -46.61 -7.90 -8.79
CA ASP A 130 -46.58 -7.99 -10.26
C ASP A 130 -45.21 -8.50 -10.76
N VAL A 131 -45.22 -9.50 -11.64
CA VAL A 131 -44.01 -10.03 -12.28
C VAL A 131 -43.40 -9.00 -13.24
N ARG A 132 -44.21 -8.08 -13.79
CA ARG A 132 -43.73 -7.04 -14.71
C ARG A 132 -42.86 -6.00 -14.02
N SER A 133 -42.90 -5.88 -12.69
CA SER A 133 -42.03 -4.97 -11.94
C SER A 133 -40.56 -5.38 -12.00
N TYR A 134 -40.26 -6.66 -12.23
CA TYR A 134 -38.88 -7.12 -12.44
C TYR A 134 -38.28 -6.64 -13.78
N LEU A 135 -39.13 -6.27 -14.74
CA LEU A 135 -38.73 -5.80 -16.06
C LEU A 135 -38.58 -4.27 -16.14
N ARG A 136 -38.85 -3.54 -15.05
CA ARG A 136 -38.71 -2.08 -14.98
C ARG A 136 -37.72 -1.71 -13.87
N PRO A 137 -36.45 -1.42 -14.22
CA PRO A 137 -35.44 -1.08 -13.23
C PRO A 137 -35.56 0.35 -12.64
N TYR A 138 -36.52 1.16 -13.10
CA TYR A 138 -36.77 2.53 -12.67
C TYR A 138 -38.26 2.86 -12.65
#